data_AF-A0A975VES2-F1
#
_entry.id   AF-A0A975VES2-F1
#
_cell.length_a   1.000
_cell.length_b   1.000
_cell.length_c   1.000
_cell.angle_alpha   90.00
_cell.angle_beta   90.00
_cell.angle_gamma   90.00
#
_symmetry.space_group_name_H-M   'P 1'
#
loop_
_entity.id
_entity.type
_entity.pdbx_description
1 polymer ?
#
loop_
_entity_poly.entity_id
_entity_poly.type
_entity_poly.pdbx_seq_one_letter_code
_entity_poly.pdbx_strand_id
1 'polypeptide(L)'
;MAIYKTRWFDRWARKQGLSMPSLCDAVREMTDGLYDADLGGGLLKKRIARPGQGKSGGFRTLVATNRGGRWIFLFGFPKNERSNIDKDEEEALKKLAAHLLSLTPQAIGQAQRAGELMEVDCDAQDEISDS
;
A
#
# COMPACT_ATOMS: atom_id res chain seq x y z
N MET A 1 14.95 0.38 0.92
CA MET A 1 13.70 0.50 0.16
C MET A 1 12.72 1.23 1.06
N ALA A 2 12.01 2.25 0.56
CA ALA A 2 11.10 3.06 1.39
C ALA A 2 9.65 2.66 1.13
N ILE A 3 8.95 2.24 2.18
CA ILE A 3 7.57 1.79 2.12
C ILE A 3 6.73 2.72 3.00
N TYR A 4 5.66 3.21 2.42
CA TYR A 4 4.72 4.10 3.10
C TYR A 4 3.29 3.65 2.89
N LYS A 5 2.40 4.17 3.73
CA LYS A 5 0.95 4.05 3.58
C LYS A 5 0.32 5.42 3.78
N THR A 6 -0.79 5.68 3.09
CA THR A 6 -1.58 6.91 3.33
C THR A 6 -2.41 6.75 4.61
N ARG A 7 -2.78 7.87 5.23
CA ARG A 7 -3.64 7.88 6.43
C ARG A 7 -4.95 7.11 6.22
N TRP A 8 -5.51 7.19 5.00
CA TRP A 8 -6.72 6.50 4.66
C TRP A 8 -6.50 4.98 4.59
N PHE A 9 -5.42 4.55 3.93
CA PHE A 9 -5.03 3.15 3.89
C PHE A 9 -4.75 2.60 5.29
N ASP A 10 -4.00 3.33 6.13
CA ASP A 10 -3.67 2.88 7.48
C ASP A 10 -4.92 2.60 8.33
N ARG A 11 -5.89 3.52 8.33
CA ARG A 11 -7.15 3.31 9.03
C ARG A 11 -7.92 2.11 8.51
N TRP A 12 -7.95 1.93 7.19
CA TRP A 12 -8.61 0.78 6.58
C TRP A 12 -7.89 -0.53 6.93
N ALA A 13 -6.56 -0.58 6.79
CA ALA A 13 -5.73 -1.74 7.08
C ALA A 13 -5.90 -2.21 8.53
N ARG A 14 -5.89 -1.28 9.50
CA ARG A 14 -6.16 -1.58 10.92
C ARG A 14 -7.53 -2.21 11.14
N LYS A 15 -8.58 -1.67 10.51
CA LYS A 15 -9.95 -2.24 10.59
C LYS A 15 -10.03 -3.66 10.02
N GLN A 16 -9.19 -3.95 9.03
CA GLN A 16 -9.13 -5.25 8.38
C GLN A 16 -8.15 -6.23 9.05
N GLY A 17 -7.45 -5.81 10.12
CA GLY A 17 -6.43 -6.61 10.79
C GLY A 17 -5.17 -6.85 9.94
N LEU A 18 -4.94 -6.03 8.90
CA LEU A 18 -3.81 -6.21 8.00
C LEU A 18 -2.51 -5.81 8.69
N SER A 19 -1.65 -6.80 8.95
CA SER A 19 -0.42 -6.62 9.73
C SER A 19 0.70 -5.97 8.92
N MET A 20 1.65 -5.35 9.62
CA MET A 20 2.85 -4.78 9.02
C MET A 20 3.68 -5.83 8.25
N PRO A 21 3.94 -7.06 8.78
CA PRO A 21 4.59 -8.12 8.01
C PRO A 21 3.90 -8.43 6.68
N SER A 22 2.56 -8.44 6.65
CA SER A 22 1.79 -8.68 5.42
C SER A 22 2.02 -7.59 4.35
N LEU A 23 2.20 -6.33 4.78
CA LEU A 23 2.50 -5.22 3.88
C LEU A 23 3.93 -5.35 3.33
N CYS A 24 4.88 -5.73 4.19
CA CYS A 24 6.27 -5.96 3.81
C CYS A 24 6.40 -7.10 2.80
N ASP A 25 5.75 -8.23 3.05
CA ASP A 25 5.73 -9.36 2.12
C ASP A 25 5.07 -8.99 0.79
N ALA A 26 4.00 -8.20 0.83
CA ALA A 26 3.38 -7.71 -0.39
C ALA A 26 4.35 -6.88 -1.24
N VAL A 27 5.14 -5.98 -0.63
CA VAL A 27 6.15 -5.19 -1.36
C VAL A 27 7.30 -6.05 -1.85
N ARG A 28 7.76 -7.04 -1.08
CA ARG A 28 8.77 -8.01 -1.53
C ARG A 28 8.29 -8.76 -2.78
N GLU A 29 7.11 -9.36 -2.70
CA GLU A 29 6.47 -10.04 -3.84
C GLU A 29 6.33 -9.08 -5.06
N MET A 30 5.93 -7.82 -4.85
CA MET A 30 5.79 -6.85 -5.95
C MET A 30 7.14 -6.44 -6.55
N THR A 31 8.20 -6.38 -5.77
CA THR A 31 9.58 -6.15 -6.24
C THR A 31 10.02 -7.27 -7.19
N ASP A 32 9.61 -8.51 -6.91
CA ASP A 32 9.85 -9.69 -7.74
C ASP A 32 8.90 -9.80 -8.95
N GLY A 33 8.07 -8.77 -9.18
CA GLY A 33 7.11 -8.74 -10.29
C GLY A 33 5.81 -9.49 -10.03
N LEU A 34 5.55 -9.94 -8.80
CA LEU A 34 4.32 -10.64 -8.42
C LEU A 34 3.25 -9.61 -8.01
N TYR A 35 2.46 -9.16 -8.98
CA TYR A 35 1.30 -8.28 -8.78
C TYR A 35 0.14 -8.71 -9.68
N ASP A 36 -1.09 -8.31 -9.34
CA ASP A 36 -2.28 -8.73 -10.09
C ASP A 36 -2.45 -7.94 -11.41
N ALA A 37 -2.09 -6.66 -11.42
CA ALA A 37 -2.16 -5.80 -12.61
C ALA A 37 -1.26 -4.57 -12.49
N ASP A 38 -0.73 -4.12 -13.61
CA ASP A 38 -0.19 -2.77 -13.77
C ASP A 38 -1.29 -1.89 -14.37
N LEU A 39 -1.70 -0.85 -13.64
CA LEU A 39 -2.72 0.08 -14.10
C LEU A 39 -2.11 1.27 -14.87
N GLY A 40 -0.78 1.37 -14.93
CA GLY A 40 -0.06 2.50 -15.52
C GLY A 40 0.09 3.68 -14.56
N GLY A 41 0.89 4.69 -14.96
CA GLY A 41 1.12 5.91 -14.14
C GLY A 41 1.82 5.65 -12.80
N GLY A 42 2.52 4.52 -12.68
CA GLY A 42 3.14 4.09 -11.42
C GLY A 42 2.15 3.47 -10.43
N LEU A 43 0.95 3.08 -10.85
CA LEU A 43 -0.06 2.45 -10.00
C LEU A 43 -0.16 0.95 -10.27
N LEU A 44 0.11 0.13 -9.25
CA LEU A 44 0.01 -1.32 -9.32
C LEU A 44 -1.11 -1.84 -8.44
N LYS A 45 -1.74 -2.93 -8.86
CA LYS A 45 -2.74 -3.68 -8.08
C LYS A 45 -2.12 -4.93 -7.48
N LYS A 46 -2.27 -5.11 -6.17
CA LYS A 46 -1.72 -6.24 -5.43
C LYS A 46 -2.73 -6.88 -4.50
N ARG A 47 -2.80 -8.20 -4.52
CA ARG A 47 -3.55 -9.00 -3.56
C ARG A 47 -2.69 -9.35 -2.36
N ILE A 48 -3.21 -9.04 -1.17
CA ILE A 48 -2.58 -9.39 0.10
C ILE A 48 -3.49 -10.40 0.80
N ALA A 49 -2.91 -11.47 1.33
CA ALA A 49 -3.66 -12.50 2.05
C ALA A 49 -4.30 -11.91 3.32
N ARG A 50 -5.44 -12.48 3.73
CA ARG A 50 -6.01 -12.11 5.03
C ARG A 50 -5.27 -12.87 6.13
N PRO A 51 -5.07 -12.28 7.32
CA PRO A 51 -4.62 -13.04 8.48
C PRO A 51 -5.53 -14.25 8.72
N GLY A 52 -4.96 -15.45 8.85
CA GLY A 52 -5.69 -16.68 9.14
C GLY A 52 -6.58 -17.24 8.01
N GLN A 53 -6.56 -16.67 6.80
CA GLN A 53 -7.30 -17.19 5.64
C GLN A 53 -6.44 -17.23 4.37
N GLY A 54 -6.69 -18.22 3.52
CA GLY A 54 -5.98 -18.39 2.24
C GLY A 54 -6.18 -17.23 1.24
N LYS A 55 -5.32 -17.17 0.21
CA LYS A 55 -5.29 -16.11 -0.82
C LYS A 55 -6.62 -15.92 -1.59
N SER A 56 -7.55 -16.88 -1.54
CA SER A 56 -8.85 -16.85 -2.24
C SER A 56 -9.81 -15.76 -1.74
N GLY A 57 -9.63 -15.31 -0.49
CA GLY A 57 -10.39 -14.23 0.15
C GLY A 57 -9.64 -12.89 0.29
N GLY A 58 -8.38 -12.81 -0.14
CA GLY A 58 -7.46 -11.69 0.13
C GLY A 58 -7.97 -10.29 -0.24
N PHE A 59 -7.33 -9.27 0.34
CA PHE A 59 -7.61 -7.87 0.04
C PHE A 59 -6.94 -7.46 -1.26
N ARG A 60 -7.61 -6.60 -2.03
CA ARG A 60 -7.01 -5.91 -3.18
C ARG A 60 -6.52 -4.56 -2.71
N THR A 61 -5.27 -4.27 -3.01
CA THR A 61 -4.61 -3.02 -2.66
C THR A 61 -4.08 -2.33 -3.91
N LEU A 62 -4.08 -1.02 -3.87
CA LEU A 62 -3.48 -0.15 -4.87
C LEU A 62 -2.23 0.48 -4.29
N VAL A 63 -1.13 0.29 -4.99
CA VAL A 63 0.20 0.68 -4.53
C VAL A 63 0.84 1.57 -5.60
N ALA A 64 1.21 2.79 -5.22
CA ALA A 64 2.03 3.64 -6.06
C ALA A 64 3.50 3.22 -5.94
N THR A 65 4.19 3.08 -7.06
CA THR A 65 5.62 2.78 -7.11
C THR A 65 6.30 3.39 -8.32
N ASN A 66 7.53 3.83 -8.13
CA ASN A 66 8.42 4.19 -9.22
C ASN A 66 9.30 3.00 -9.68
N ARG A 67 9.09 1.80 -9.09
CA ARG A 67 9.94 0.59 -9.23
C ARG A 67 11.41 0.78 -8.84
N GLY A 68 11.84 2.00 -8.51
CA GLY A 68 13.19 2.38 -8.08
C GLY A 68 13.35 2.48 -6.56
N GLY A 69 12.42 1.89 -5.80
CA GLY A 69 12.55 1.74 -4.34
C GLY A 69 11.60 2.56 -3.47
N ARG A 70 10.59 3.24 -4.05
CA ARG A 70 9.50 3.88 -3.30
C ARG A 70 8.19 3.16 -3.53
N TRP A 71 7.53 2.76 -2.45
CA TRP A 71 6.25 2.06 -2.47
C TRP A 71 5.27 2.75 -1.53
N ILE A 72 4.07 3.08 -2.00
CA ILE A 72 3.07 3.78 -1.20
C ILE A 72 1.71 3.10 -1.33
N PHE A 73 1.21 2.51 -0.26
CA PHE A 73 -0.14 1.97 -0.20
C PHE A 73 -1.18 3.10 -0.19
N LEU A 74 -1.98 3.19 -1.25
CA LEU A 74 -2.98 4.24 -1.41
C LEU A 74 -4.34 3.82 -0.88
N PHE A 75 -4.82 2.66 -1.34
CA PHE A 75 -6.18 2.18 -1.14
C PHE A 75 -6.21 0.66 -0.98
N GLY A 76 -7.18 0.17 -0.22
CA GLY A 76 -7.44 -1.26 -0.05
C GLY A 76 -8.93 -1.55 0.02
N PHE A 77 -9.36 -2.71 -0.47
CA PHE A 77 -10.74 -3.15 -0.42
C PHE A 77 -10.85 -4.69 -0.44
N PRO A 78 -11.86 -5.28 0.24
CA PRO A 78 -12.13 -6.70 0.18
C PRO A 78 -12.63 -7.13 -1.21
N LYS A 79 -12.47 -8.42 -1.49
CA LYS A 79 -13.06 -9.07 -2.66
C LYS A 79 -14.58 -8.89 -2.60
N ASN A 80 -15.13 -8.16 -3.59
CA ASN A 80 -16.55 -7.87 -3.85
C ASN A 80 -17.09 -6.48 -3.44
N GLU A 81 -16.31 -5.62 -2.78
CA GLU A 81 -16.78 -4.24 -2.48
C GLU A 81 -16.56 -3.27 -3.66
N ARG A 82 -15.49 -3.45 -4.43
CA ARG A 82 -15.22 -2.70 -5.66
C ARG A 82 -14.69 -3.65 -6.73
N SER A 83 -15.58 -4.09 -7.62
CA SER A 83 -15.21 -4.90 -8.80
C SER A 83 -14.70 -4.01 -9.95
N ASN A 84 -15.24 -2.79 -10.08
CA ASN A 84 -14.87 -1.81 -11.09
C ASN A 84 -14.53 -0.50 -10.38
N ILE A 85 -13.24 -0.19 -10.25
CA ILE A 85 -12.84 1.23 -10.14
C ILE A 85 -13.19 1.80 -11.51
N ASP A 86 -14.01 2.85 -11.55
CA ASP A 86 -14.35 3.46 -12.83
C ASP A 86 -13.13 4.19 -13.42
N LYS A 87 -13.20 4.57 -14.69
CA LYS A 87 -12.07 5.19 -15.38
C LYS A 87 -11.65 6.52 -14.75
N ASP A 88 -12.60 7.28 -14.21
CA ASP A 88 -12.33 8.59 -13.63
C ASP A 88 -11.63 8.45 -12.27
N GLU A 89 -12.07 7.49 -11.45
CA GLU A 89 -11.42 7.09 -10.21
C GLU A 89 -10.01 6.55 -10.49
N GLU A 90 -9.83 5.71 -11.51
CA GLU A 90 -8.53 5.17 -11.89
C GLU A 90 -7.57 6.29 -12.31
N GLU A 91 -8.02 7.24 -13.14
CA GLU A 91 -7.23 8.40 -13.54
C GLU A 91 -6.90 9.34 -12.36
N ALA A 92 -7.83 9.54 -11.43
CA ALA A 92 -7.56 10.30 -10.21
C ALA A 92 -6.50 9.60 -9.34
N LEU A 93 -6.58 8.27 -9.22
CA LEU A 93 -5.61 7.47 -8.48
C LEU A 93 -4.22 7.49 -9.13
N LYS A 94 -4.13 7.47 -10.47
CA LYS A 94 -2.87 7.64 -11.20
C LYS A 94 -2.26 9.02 -10.96
N LYS A 95 -3.05 10.09 -11.00
CA LYS A 95 -2.58 11.45 -10.69
C LYS A 95 -2.07 11.55 -9.25
N LEU A 96 -2.79 10.96 -8.30
CA LEU A 96 -2.36 10.87 -6.91
C LEU A 96 -1.05 10.08 -6.77
N ALA A 97 -0.93 8.94 -7.44
CA ALA A 97 0.30 8.14 -7.46
C ALA A 97 1.48 8.96 -7.98
N ALA A 98 1.32 9.61 -9.14
CA ALA A 98 2.36 10.45 -9.72
C ALA A 98 2.78 11.61 -8.79
N HIS A 99 1.82 12.26 -8.14
CA HIS A 99 2.09 13.32 -7.17
C HIS A 99 2.87 12.81 -5.95
N LEU A 100 2.43 11.69 -5.34
CA LEU A 100 3.10 11.11 -4.17
C LEU A 100 4.51 10.60 -4.50
N LEU A 101 4.70 10.06 -5.70
CA LEU A 101 6.01 9.60 -6.17
C LEU A 101 6.96 10.76 -6.50
N SER A 102 6.45 11.95 -6.82
CA SER A 102 7.27 13.14 -7.09
C SER A 102 7.62 13.95 -5.84
N LEU A 103 7.05 13.62 -4.67
CA LEU A 103 7.38 14.31 -3.42
C LEU A 103 8.88 14.24 -3.09
N THR A 104 9.43 15.38 -2.72
CA THR A 104 10.80 15.50 -2.22
C THR A 104 10.92 14.87 -0.82
N PRO A 105 12.14 14.50 -0.38
CA PRO A 105 12.34 13.99 0.98
C PRO A 105 11.81 14.94 2.07
N GLN A 106 11.94 16.26 1.86
CA GLN A 106 11.40 17.27 2.78
C GLN A 106 9.87 17.24 2.83
N ALA A 107 9.21 17.12 1.67
CA ALA A 107 7.75 17.04 1.57
C ALA A 107 7.22 15.72 2.17
N ILE A 108 7.93 14.60 1.98
CA ILE A 108 7.63 13.33 2.66
C ILE A 108 7.69 13.51 4.18
N GLY A 109 8.76 14.13 4.70
CA GLY A 109 8.87 14.40 6.13
C GLY A 109 7.78 15.33 6.67
N GLN A 110 7.31 16.30 5.86
CA GLN A 110 6.16 17.15 6.22
C GLN A 110 4.86 16.33 6.27
N ALA A 111 4.60 15.49 5.27
CA ALA A 111 3.43 14.62 5.23
C ALA A 111 3.42 13.60 6.39
N GLN A 112 4.60 13.11 6.80
CA GLN A 112 4.75 12.26 7.98
C GLN A 112 4.41 13.01 9.28
N ARG A 113 4.93 14.22 9.47
CA ARG A 113 4.59 15.05 10.63
C ARG A 113 3.11 15.43 10.68
N ALA A 114 2.47 15.60 9.53
CA ALA A 114 1.03 15.84 9.42
C ALA A 114 0.18 14.56 9.63
N GLY A 115 0.81 13.38 9.72
CA GLY A 115 0.11 12.09 9.83
C GLY A 115 -0.63 11.68 8.55
N GLU A 116 -0.31 12.29 7.40
CA GLU A 116 -0.89 11.97 6.10
C GLU A 116 -0.23 10.75 5.45
N LEU A 117 1.06 10.58 5.72
CA LEU A 117 1.89 9.47 5.26
C LEU A 117 2.56 8.82 6.48
N MET A 118 2.54 7.50 6.56
CA MET A 118 3.24 6.78 7.64
C MET A 118 4.14 5.73 7.02
N GLU A 119 5.31 5.58 7.61
CA GLU A 119 6.29 4.60 7.18
C GLU A 119 5.84 3.20 7.62
N VAL A 120 6.18 2.21 6.81
CA VAL A 120 6.06 0.79 7.13
C VAL A 120 7.47 0.28 7.31
N ASP A 121 7.83 0.05 8.57
CA ASP A 121 9.14 -0.49 8.91
C ASP A 121 9.12 -2.02 8.72
N CYS A 122 9.92 -2.52 7.79
CA CYS A 122 10.00 -3.96 7.50
C CYS A 122 11.18 -4.64 8.20
N ASP A 123 12.00 -3.85 8.90
CA ASP A 123 13.17 -4.27 9.65
C ASP A 123 12.95 -4.15 11.17
N ALA A 124 11.88 -3.46 11.59
CA ALA A 124 11.36 -3.51 12.96
C ALA A 124 11.03 -4.96 13.33
N GLN A 125 11.94 -5.59 14.08
CA GLN A 125 11.66 -6.83 14.77
C GLN A 125 10.46 -6.60 15.68
N ASP A 126 9.45 -7.48 15.60
CA ASP A 126 8.28 -7.45 16.47
C ASP A 126 8.75 -7.43 17.94
N GLU A 127 8.79 -6.25 18.57
CA GLU A 127 8.82 -6.14 20.02
C GLU A 127 7.46 -6.66 20.52
N ILE A 128 7.39 -7.98 20.74
CA ILE A 128 6.38 -8.61 21.56
C ILE A 128 6.60 -8.06 22.97
N SER A 129 5.92 -6.97 23.28
CA SER A 129 5.66 -6.57 24.66
C SER A 129 4.62 -7.53 25.22
N ASP A 130 5.07 -8.71 25.66
CA ASP A 130 4.33 -9.50 26.64
C ASP A 130 4.25 -8.67 27.93
N SER A 131 3.03 -8.38 28.38
CA SER A 131 2.72 -7.79 29.68
C SER A 131 1.53 -8.51 30.27
#